data_AF-A0A832YZ33-F1
#
_entry.id   AF-A0A832YZ33-F1
#
_cell.length_a   1.000
_cell.length_b   1.000
_cell.length_c   1.000
_cell.angle_alpha   90.00
_cell.angle_beta   90.00
_cell.angle_gamma   90.00
#
_symmetry.space_group_name_H-M   'P 1'
#
loop_
_entity.id
_entity.type
_entity.pdbx_description
1 polymer ?
#
loop_
_entity_poly.entity_id
_entity_poly.type
_entity_poly.pdbx_seq_one_letter_code
_entity_poly.pdbx_strand_id
1 'polypeptide(L)'
;MIVLFIQLIVNYVSSRKQSVEVDVPRKIISKIRCVHGDYETEREYHEGDFVGKIEGACPKCGAELIIDTIYTKYFRQTTQSRK
;
A
#
# COMPACT_ATOMS: atom_id res chain seq x y z
N MET A 1 0.94 -41.06 31.53
CA MET A 1 1.14 -39.68 32.07
C MET A 1 2.15 -38.87 31.26
N ILE A 2 3.40 -39.32 31.08
CA ILE A 2 4.46 -38.57 30.39
C ILE A 2 4.12 -38.18 28.94
N VAL A 3 3.47 -39.07 28.18
CA VAL A 3 3.08 -38.82 26.77
C VAL A 3 2.08 -37.66 26.63
N LEU A 4 1.19 -37.48 27.60
CA LEU A 4 0.20 -36.40 27.60
C LEU A 4 0.85 -35.04 27.83
N PHE A 5 1.85 -34.99 28.71
CA PHE A 5 2.62 -33.77 28.94
C PHE A 5 3.43 -33.37 27.69
N ILE A 6 4.01 -34.33 26.97
CA ILE A 6 4.74 -34.05 25.72
C ILE A 6 3.80 -33.44 24.67
N GLN A 7 2.59 -33.97 24.49
CA GLN A 7 1.63 -33.42 23.53
C GLN A 7 1.17 -32.01 23.90
N LEU A 8 0.95 -31.74 25.20
CA LEU A 8 0.59 -30.39 25.68
C LEU A 8 1.72 -29.39 25.43
N ILE A 9 2.97 -29.79 25.66
CA ILE A 9 4.14 -28.92 25.42
C ILE A 9 4.30 -28.63 23.92
N VAL A 10 4.17 -29.65 23.06
CA VAL A 10 4.26 -29.48 21.60
C VAL A 10 3.15 -28.55 21.08
N ASN A 11 1.91 -28.72 21.55
CA ASN A 11 0.79 -27.85 21.18
C ASN A 11 1.00 -26.41 21.67
N TYR A 12 1.47 -26.23 22.92
CA TYR A 12 1.76 -24.92 23.50
C TYR A 12 2.86 -24.15 22.73
N VAL A 13 3.93 -24.83 22.32
CA VAL A 13 5.02 -24.23 21.53
C VAL A 13 4.54 -23.88 20.12
N SER A 14 3.70 -24.73 19.50
CA SER A 14 3.11 -24.45 18.18
C SER A 14 2.20 -23.23 18.21
N SER A 15 1.47 -23.00 19.30
CA SER A 15 0.55 -21.87 19.44
C SER A 15 1.24 -20.50 19.57
N ARG A 16 2.52 -20.46 19.97
CA ARG A 16 3.32 -19.21 20.03
C ARG A 16 3.88 -18.75 18.69
N LYS A 17 3.77 -19.57 17.63
CA LYS A 17 4.17 -19.21 16.26
C LYS A 17 3.04 -18.59 15.44
N GLN A 18 1.98 -18.09 16.09
CA GLN A 18 1.00 -17.27 15.42
C GLN A 18 1.64 -15.93 15.10
N SER A 19 2.19 -15.83 13.90
CA SER A 19 2.73 -14.61 13.31
C SER A 19 1.71 -13.50 13.51
N VAL A 20 2.13 -12.44 14.21
CA VAL A 20 1.39 -11.18 14.26
C VAL A 20 1.24 -10.73 12.82
N GLU A 21 0.05 -10.91 12.26
CA GLU A 21 -0.32 -10.36 10.97
C GLU A 21 -0.45 -8.85 11.21
N VAL A 22 0.68 -8.15 11.06
CA VAL A 22 0.70 -6.70 11.10
C VAL A 22 -0.11 -6.25 9.90
N ASP A 23 -1.36 -5.89 10.12
CA ASP A 23 -2.21 -5.25 9.12
C ASP A 23 -1.60 -3.89 8.77
N VAL A 24 -0.68 -3.90 7.81
CA VAL A 24 -0.06 -2.67 7.32
C VAL A 24 -1.13 -1.93 6.53
N PRO A 25 -1.55 -0.73 6.96
CA PRO A 25 -2.60 -0.01 6.26
C PRO A 25 -2.19 0.23 4.81
N ARG A 26 -3.07 -0.21 3.90
CA ARG A 26 -2.90 -0.11 2.46
C ARG A 26 -3.75 1.04 1.93
N LYS A 27 -3.14 1.91 1.12
CA LYS A 27 -3.88 2.96 0.38
C LYS A 27 -3.79 2.68 -1.11
N ILE A 28 -4.87 2.99 -1.82
CA ILE A 28 -4.90 2.93 -3.29
C ILE A 28 -4.50 4.32 -3.81
N ILE A 29 -3.53 4.36 -4.70
CA ILE A 29 -2.90 5.57 -5.23
C ILE A 29 -3.11 5.60 -6.75
N SER A 30 -3.54 6.75 -7.25
CA SER A 30 -3.57 7.09 -8.67
C SER A 30 -2.32 7.91 -9.01
N LYS A 31 -1.47 7.40 -9.92
CA LYS A 31 -0.33 8.13 -10.47
C LYS A 31 -0.76 8.85 -11.75
N ILE A 32 -0.62 10.16 -11.73
CA ILE A 32 -0.93 11.06 -12.84
C ILE A 32 0.38 11.46 -13.51
N ARG A 33 0.48 11.30 -14.82
CA ARG A 33 1.68 11.59 -15.61
C ARG A 33 1.33 12.43 -16.84
N CYS A 34 2.21 13.36 -17.17
CA CYS A 34 2.18 14.07 -18.44
C CYS A 34 2.46 13.12 -19.60
N VAL A 35 1.70 13.23 -20.69
CA VAL A 35 1.93 12.47 -21.92
C VAL A 35 3.32 12.67 -22.52
N HIS A 36 3.97 13.82 -22.27
CA HIS A 36 5.34 14.09 -22.68
C HIS A 36 6.40 13.65 -21.66
N GLY A 37 6.00 13.27 -20.44
CA GLY A 37 6.90 12.73 -19.42
C GLY A 37 7.56 13.74 -18.49
N ASP A 38 7.30 15.05 -18.64
CA ASP A 38 7.99 16.11 -17.87
C ASP A 38 7.44 16.32 -16.44
N TYR A 39 6.29 15.74 -16.12
CA TYR A 39 5.58 15.91 -14.86
C TYR A 39 4.90 14.62 -14.44
N GLU A 40 5.01 14.29 -13.15
CA GLU A 40 4.29 13.20 -12.50
C GLU A 40 3.87 13.61 -11.08
N THR A 41 2.73 13.09 -10.64
CA THR A 41 2.23 13.28 -9.28
C THR A 41 1.43 12.06 -8.84
N GLU A 42 1.37 11.81 -7.53
CA GLU A 42 0.61 10.73 -6.92
C GLU A 42 -0.50 11.34 -6.06
N ARG A 43 -1.72 10.80 -6.15
CA ARG A 43 -2.83 11.15 -5.25
C ARG A 43 -3.57 9.92 -4.76
N GLU A 44 -4.34 10.07 -3.68
CA GLU A 44 -5.27 9.02 -3.25
C GLU A 44 -6.30 8.77 -4.36
N TYR A 45 -6.62 7.50 -4.57
CA TYR A 45 -7.62 7.09 -5.55
C TYR A 45 -9.00 7.65 -5.18
N HIS A 46 -9.72 8.14 -6.18
CA HIS A 46 -11.12 8.55 -6.06
C HIS A 46 -11.99 7.70 -6.99
N GLU A 47 -13.25 7.53 -6.61
CA GLU A 47 -14.20 6.79 -7.44
C GLU A 47 -14.34 7.44 -8.82
N GLY A 48 -14.23 6.63 -9.87
CA GLY A 48 -14.19 7.10 -11.26
C GLY A 48 -12.79 7.34 -11.83
N ASP A 49 -11.72 7.10 -11.07
CA ASP A 49 -10.36 7.04 -11.62
C ASP A 49 -10.14 5.74 -12.39
N PHE A 50 -9.61 5.85 -13.61
CA PHE A 50 -9.20 4.71 -14.43
C PHE A 50 -7.94 5.07 -15.23
N VAL A 51 -7.14 4.06 -15.57
CA VAL A 51 -5.92 4.26 -16.36
C VAL A 51 -6.28 4.81 -17.75
N GLY A 52 -5.64 5.92 -18.13
CA GLY A 52 -5.90 6.66 -19.36
C GLY A 52 -6.88 7.83 -19.21
N LYS A 53 -7.49 8.04 -18.03
CA LYS A 53 -8.35 9.20 -17.77
C LYS A 53 -7.54 10.50 -17.83
N ILE A 54 -8.07 11.52 -18.50
CA ILE A 54 -7.49 12.87 -18.53
C ILE A 54 -7.87 13.61 -17.24
N GLU A 55 -6.90 14.05 -16.47
CA GLU A 55 -7.08 14.80 -15.21
C GLU A 55 -6.86 16.31 -15.36
N GLY A 56 -6.36 16.76 -16.52
CA GLY A 56 -6.18 18.18 -16.81
C GLY A 56 -4.98 18.44 -17.72
N ALA A 57 -4.44 19.65 -17.63
CA ALA A 57 -3.27 20.09 -18.38
C ALA A 57 -2.01 20.14 -17.51
N CYS A 58 -0.88 19.80 -18.12
CA CYS A 58 0.43 19.77 -17.47
C CYS A 58 0.88 21.21 -17.14
N PRO A 59 1.27 21.50 -15.89
CA PRO A 59 1.70 22.85 -15.50
C PRO A 59 3.03 23.28 -16.15
N LYS A 60 3.79 22.35 -16.73
CA LYS A 60 5.09 22.63 -17.36
C LYS A 60 5.00 22.87 -18.87
N CYS A 61 4.23 22.07 -19.58
CA CYS A 61 4.19 22.09 -21.06
C CYS A 61 2.79 22.22 -21.66
N GLY A 62 1.72 22.26 -20.84
CA GLY A 62 0.35 22.41 -21.30
C GLY A 62 -0.28 21.16 -21.95
N ALA A 63 0.49 20.09 -22.13
CA ALA A 63 -0.01 18.81 -22.66
C ALA A 63 -0.93 18.10 -21.65
N GLU A 64 -1.63 17.05 -22.08
CA GLU A 64 -2.57 16.33 -21.23
C GLU A 64 -1.86 15.60 -20.07
N LEU A 65 -2.47 15.67 -18.88
CA LEU A 65 -2.15 14.84 -17.73
C LEU A 65 -3.11 13.64 -17.71
N ILE A 66 -2.57 12.44 -17.73
CA ILE A 66 -3.34 11.21 -17.71
C ILE A 66 -3.06 10.39 -16.46
N ILE A 67 -4.04 9.62 -16.00
CA ILE A 67 -3.78 8.59 -14.98
C ILE A 67 -3.01 7.45 -15.64
N ASP A 68 -1.73 7.32 -15.32
CA ASP A 68 -0.82 6.34 -15.90
C ASP A 68 -0.93 4.99 -15.19
N THR A 69 -1.14 4.99 -13.87
CA THR A 69 -1.17 3.75 -13.08
C THR A 69 -2.02 3.93 -11.82
N ILE A 70 -2.74 2.87 -11.43
CA ILE A 70 -3.44 2.77 -10.15
C ILE A 70 -2.87 1.57 -9.40
N TYR A 71 -2.38 1.77 -8.18
CA TYR A 71 -1.71 0.72 -7.40
C TYR A 71 -1.90 0.88 -5.90
N THR A 72 -1.63 -0.19 -5.16
CA THR A 72 -1.64 -0.18 -3.71
C THR A 72 -0.28 0.19 -3.16
N LYS A 73 -0.23 1.15 -2.24
CA LYS A 73 0.99 1.56 -1.51
C LYS A 73 0.84 1.21 -0.04
N TYR A 74 1.84 0.52 0.51
CA TYR A 74 1.92 0.23 1.94
C TYR A 74 2.36 1.48 2.69
N PHE A 75 1.54 1.96 3.62
CA PHE A 75 1.94 3.07 4.48
C PHE A 75 2.64 2.49 5.71
N ARG A 76 3.97 2.58 5.76
CA ARG A 76 4.68 2.34 7.01
C ARG A 76 4.36 3.52 7.92
N GLN A 77 3.49 3.32 8.90
CA GLN A 77 3.41 4.24 10.02
C GLN A 77 4.74 4.14 10.77
N THR A 78 5.69 5.01 10.45
CA THR A 78 6.77 5.29 11.38
C THR A 78 6.10 5.97 12.56
N THR A 79 5.74 5.20 13.57
CA THR A 79 5.46 5.73 14.90
C THR A 79 6.72 6.49 15.29
N GLN A 80 6.71 7.81 15.05
CA GLN A 80 7.74 8.72 15.49
C GLN A 80 7.63 8.72 17.01
N SER A 81 8.36 7.80 17.64
CA SER A 81 8.60 7.77 19.07
C SER A 81 9.25 9.10 19.42
N ARG A 82 8.41 10.01 19.93
CA ARG A 82 8.80 11.20 20.66
C ARG A 82 9.73 10.74 21.78
N LYS A 83 11.03 10.91 21.58
CA LYS A 83 12.02 10.90 22.67
C LYS A 83 11.85 12.15 23.52
#